data_AF-A0A431IZJ1-F1
#
_entry.id   AF-A0A431IZJ1-F1
#
_cell.length_a   1.000
_cell.length_b   1.000
_cell.length_c   1.000
_cell.angle_alpha   90.00
_cell.angle_beta   90.00
_cell.angle_gamma   90.00
#
_symmetry.space_group_name_H-M   'P 1'
#
loop_
_entity.id
_entity.type
_entity.pdbx_description
1 polymer ?
#
loop_
_entity_poly.entity_id
_entity_poly.type
_entity_poly.pdbx_seq_one_letter_code
_entity_poly.pdbx_strand_id
1 'polypeptide(L)'
;MLKLNKWSVSNVTSMERLFMMNQSFNQALNNWDTSKVTNMDGMFAYTIFNQDISQWSVGNVSSWNAFNLAGMLAEENTPKFKNKY
;
A
#
# COMPACT_ATOMS: atom_id res chain seq x y z
N MET A 1 -12.03 5.73 -16.99
CA MET A 1 -11.55 5.43 -15.61
C MET A 1 -10.27 6.21 -15.38
N LEU A 2 -10.18 6.97 -14.28
CA LEU A 2 -8.97 7.74 -13.94
C LEU A 2 -7.87 6.80 -13.46
N LYS A 3 -6.65 6.95 -13.99
CA LYS A 3 -5.48 6.14 -13.57
C LYS A 3 -4.85 6.76 -12.32
N LEU A 4 -4.98 6.09 -11.16
CA LEU A 4 -4.41 6.56 -9.90
C LEU A 4 -2.87 6.55 -9.88
N ASN A 5 -2.22 5.76 -10.74
CA ASN A 5 -0.76 5.70 -10.85
C ASN A 5 -0.08 7.03 -11.26
N LYS A 6 -0.86 8.04 -11.64
CA LYS A 6 -0.37 9.39 -11.99
C LYS A 6 -0.52 10.40 -10.86
N TRP A 7 -1.14 10.03 -9.75
CA TRP A 7 -1.37 10.95 -8.63
C TRP A 7 -0.08 11.19 -7.88
N SER A 8 0.17 12.46 -7.53
CA SER A 8 1.28 12.82 -6.65
C SER A 8 0.84 12.61 -5.20
N VAL A 9 1.53 11.71 -4.51
CA VAL A 9 1.30 11.40 -3.09
C VAL A 9 2.55 11.67 -2.22
N SER A 10 3.55 12.36 -2.76
CA SER A 10 4.86 12.58 -2.11
C SER A 10 4.81 13.43 -0.84
N ASN A 11 3.67 14.03 -0.53
CA ASN A 11 3.43 14.77 0.72
C ASN A 11 2.43 14.09 1.66
N VAL A 12 1.90 12.92 1.27
CA VAL A 12 0.96 12.15 2.10
C VAL A 12 1.75 11.50 3.24
N THR A 13 1.25 11.66 4.46
CA THR A 13 1.83 11.07 5.67
C THR A 13 1.04 9.88 6.19
N SER A 14 -0.25 9.76 5.87
CA SER A 14 -1.09 8.62 6.24
C SER A 14 -1.83 8.07 5.03
N MET A 15 -1.78 6.75 4.87
CA MET A 15 -2.54 5.97 3.88
C MET A 15 -3.43 4.91 4.56
N GLU A 16 -3.77 5.12 5.83
CA GLU A 16 -4.63 4.23 6.62
C GLU A 16 -5.95 3.94 5.88
N ARG A 17 -6.25 2.64 5.74
CA ARG A 17 -7.49 2.09 5.15
C ARG A 17 -7.87 2.61 3.76
N LEU A 18 -6.93 3.19 3.00
CA LEU A 18 -7.23 3.89 1.75
C LEU A 18 -7.99 3.03 0.72
N PHE A 19 -7.73 1.72 0.67
CA PHE A 19 -8.41 0.78 -0.22
C PHE A 19 -9.13 -0.35 0.53
N MET A 20 -9.28 -0.24 1.85
CA MET A 20 -9.89 -1.29 2.67
C MET A 20 -11.27 -1.69 2.14
N MET A 21 -11.52 -3.01 2.05
CA MET A 21 -12.77 -3.61 1.55
C MET A 21 -13.12 -3.28 0.09
N ASN A 22 -12.23 -2.65 -0.67
CA ASN A 22 -12.46 -2.43 -2.10
C ASN A 22 -12.17 -3.70 -2.91
N GLN A 23 -13.16 -4.59 -2.98
CA GLN A 23 -13.07 -5.90 -3.62
C GLN A 23 -12.87 -5.87 -5.14
N SER A 24 -12.92 -4.70 -5.78
CA SER A 24 -12.67 -4.56 -7.22
C SER A 24 -11.39 -3.78 -7.52
N PHE A 25 -10.65 -3.34 -6.51
CA PHE A 25 -9.44 -2.54 -6.70
C PHE A 25 -8.21 -3.40 -6.98
N ASN A 26 -7.67 -3.29 -8.19
CA ASN A 26 -6.42 -3.93 -8.61
C ASN A 26 -5.63 -3.08 -9.63
N GLN A 27 -5.75 -1.75 -9.55
CA GLN A 27 -5.06 -0.84 -10.46
C GLN A 27 -3.62 -0.59 -10.01
N ALA A 28 -2.69 -0.43 -10.96
CA ALA A 28 -1.28 -0.17 -10.65
C ALA A 28 -1.07 1.11 -9.81
N LEU A 29 -0.20 1.01 -8.80
CA LEU A 29 0.19 2.11 -7.90
C LEU A 29 1.73 2.21 -7.75
N ASN A 30 2.48 1.52 -8.61
CA ASN A 30 3.93 1.34 -8.50
C ASN A 30 4.73 2.65 -8.63
N ASN A 31 4.15 3.75 -9.15
CA ASN A 31 4.82 5.04 -9.25
C ASN A 31 4.60 5.96 -8.04
N TRP A 32 3.87 5.51 -7.02
CA TRP A 32 3.63 6.32 -5.83
C TRP A 32 4.92 6.46 -5.01
N ASP A 33 5.29 7.71 -4.70
CA ASP A 33 6.34 8.02 -3.74
C ASP A 33 5.76 7.96 -2.32
N THR A 34 6.02 6.86 -1.63
CA THR A 34 5.56 6.63 -0.24
C THR A 34 6.59 7.07 0.82
N SER A 35 7.67 7.75 0.43
CA SER A 35 8.81 8.04 1.32
C SER A 35 8.46 8.85 2.57
N LYS A 36 7.35 9.61 2.56
CA LYS A 36 6.87 10.40 3.71
C LYS A 36 5.76 9.72 4.53
N VAL A 37 5.29 8.55 4.12
CA VAL A 37 4.19 7.85 4.80
C VAL A 37 4.71 7.25 6.10
N THR A 38 3.94 7.45 7.17
CA THR A 38 4.21 6.91 8.51
C THR A 38 3.16 5.90 8.96
N ASN A 39 1.95 5.93 8.40
CA ASN A 39 0.85 5.03 8.73
C ASN A 39 0.25 4.39 7.46
N MET A 40 0.21 3.05 7.42
CA MET A 40 -0.40 2.22 6.36
C MET A 40 -1.38 1.18 6.92
N ASP A 41 -1.93 1.40 8.12
CA ASP A 41 -2.83 0.44 8.76
C ASP A 41 -4.02 0.07 7.86
N GLY A 42 -4.25 -1.23 7.67
CA GLY A 42 -5.40 -1.74 6.92
C GLY A 42 -5.50 -1.31 5.46
N MET A 43 -4.45 -0.77 4.85
CA MET A 43 -4.51 -0.12 3.53
C MET A 43 -5.16 -1.00 2.45
N PHE A 44 -4.83 -2.30 2.43
CA PHE A 44 -5.31 -3.30 1.48
C PHE A 44 -6.07 -4.47 2.15
N ALA A 45 -6.55 -4.28 3.38
CA ALA A 45 -7.33 -5.31 4.06
C ALA A 45 -8.63 -5.62 3.28
N TYR A 46 -8.94 -6.91 3.10
CA TYR A 46 -10.10 -7.41 2.38
C TYR A 46 -10.18 -6.95 0.91
N THR A 47 -9.04 -6.84 0.22
CA THR A 47 -8.96 -6.45 -1.19
C THR A 47 -8.45 -7.58 -2.09
N ILE A 48 -8.75 -7.48 -3.39
CA ILE A 48 -8.17 -8.35 -4.42
C ILE A 48 -6.85 -7.80 -5.00
N PHE A 49 -6.30 -6.76 -4.38
CA PHE A 49 -5.13 -6.05 -4.90
C PHE A 49 -3.89 -6.96 -4.90
N ASN A 50 -3.22 -7.08 -6.04
CA ASN A 50 -1.98 -7.85 -6.17
C ASN A 50 -1.03 -7.26 -7.23
N GLN A 51 -0.96 -5.93 -7.31
CA GLN A 51 0.01 -5.25 -8.17
C GLN A 51 1.35 -5.13 -7.43
N ASP A 52 2.45 -5.15 -8.19
CA ASP A 52 3.79 -4.99 -7.63
C ASP A 52 3.96 -3.59 -7.02
N ILE A 53 4.12 -3.55 -5.69
CA ILE A 53 4.48 -2.38 -4.90
C ILE A 53 5.72 -2.65 -4.04
N SER A 54 6.53 -3.65 -4.42
CA SER A 54 7.77 -4.04 -3.73
C SER A 54 8.80 -2.90 -3.66
N GLN A 55 8.71 -1.96 -4.61
CA GLN A 55 9.60 -0.80 -4.73
C GLN A 55 9.21 0.39 -3.84
N TRP A 56 8.09 0.33 -3.11
CA TRP A 56 7.67 1.43 -2.24
C TRP A 56 8.66 1.66 -1.10
N SER A 57 9.00 2.93 -0.86
CA SER A 57 9.83 3.34 0.27
C SER A 57 8.99 3.38 1.54
N VAL A 58 9.12 2.36 2.38
CA VAL A 58 8.38 2.21 3.65
C VAL A 58 9.27 2.42 4.89
N GLY A 59 10.43 3.04 4.72
CA GLY A 59 11.41 3.22 5.78
C GLY A 59 10.94 4.12 6.95
N ASN A 60 9.95 4.98 6.71
CA ASN A 60 9.36 5.87 7.71
C ASN A 60 8.05 5.32 8.30
N VAL A 61 7.56 4.18 7.81
CA VAL A 61 6.30 3.60 8.26
C VAL A 61 6.50 2.98 9.64
N SER A 62 5.76 3.46 10.62
CA SER A 62 5.77 2.99 12.01
C SER A 62 4.51 2.22 12.39
N SER A 63 3.45 2.29 11.58
CA SER A 63 2.21 1.53 11.75
C SER A 63 1.77 0.94 10.42
N TRP A 64 1.62 -0.38 10.37
CA TRP A 64 1.14 -1.14 9.20
C TRP A 64 0.28 -2.34 9.62
N ASN A 65 -0.41 -2.22 10.76
CA ASN A 65 -1.26 -3.26 11.30
C ASN A 65 -2.29 -3.66 10.27
N ALA A 66 -2.47 -4.97 10.06
CA ALA A 66 -3.43 -5.50 9.10
C ALA A 66 -3.28 -4.93 7.68
N PHE A 67 -2.09 -4.45 7.26
CA PHE A 67 -1.84 -3.83 5.94
C PHE A 67 -2.52 -4.58 4.78
N ASN A 68 -2.43 -5.91 4.78
CA ASN A 68 -3.05 -6.81 3.80
C ASN A 68 -3.88 -7.93 4.49
N LEU A 69 -4.57 -7.64 5.59
CA LEU A 69 -5.37 -8.67 6.29
C LEU A 69 -6.46 -9.21 5.36
N ALA A 70 -6.46 -10.53 5.15
CA ALA A 70 -7.39 -11.21 4.23
C ALA A 70 -7.43 -10.59 2.82
N GLY A 71 -6.32 -9.94 2.39
CA GLY A 71 -6.15 -9.44 1.04
C GLY A 71 -5.26 -10.36 0.20
N MET A 72 -5.22 -10.11 -1.11
CA MET A 72 -4.55 -10.98 -2.09
C MET A 72 -3.14 -10.55 -2.47
N LEU A 73 -2.54 -9.56 -1.79
CA LEU A 73 -1.18 -9.10 -2.11
C LEU A 73 -0.16 -10.19 -1.78
N ALA A 74 0.53 -10.67 -2.81
CA ALA A 74 1.58 -11.68 -2.70
C ALA A 74 2.86 -11.11 -2.07
N GLU A 75 3.69 -11.99 -1.49
CA GLU A 75 4.88 -11.57 -0.76
C GLU A 75 5.90 -10.85 -1.66
N GLU A 76 6.12 -11.37 -2.86
CA GLU A 76 6.98 -10.79 -3.89
C GLU A 76 6.55 -9.38 -4.35
N ASN A 77 5.26 -9.07 -4.22
CA ASN A 77 4.67 -7.78 -4.56
C ASN A 77 4.61 -6.82 -3.36
N THR A 78 5.00 -7.26 -2.16
CA THR A 78 4.84 -6.50 -0.91
C THR A 78 6.09 -5.68 -0.58
N PRO A 79 5.98 -4.40 -0.15
CA PRO A 79 7.13 -3.64 0.34
C PRO A 79 7.69 -4.21 1.65
N LYS A 80 8.99 -4.04 1.85
CA LYS A 80 9.70 -4.56 3.03
C LYS A 80 9.59 -3.60 4.21
N PHE A 81 8.59 -3.79 5.06
CA PHE A 81 8.48 -3.07 6.33
C PHE A 81 9.61 -3.46 7.28
N LYS A 82 10.14 -2.49 8.03
CA LYS A 82 11.10 -2.76 9.11
C LYS A 82 10.44 -3.72 10.11
N ASN A 83 11.13 -4.77 10.53
CA ASN A 83 10.65 -5.80 11.47
C ASN A 83 9.70 -6.87 10.92
N LYS A 84 9.57 -7.02 9.59
CA LYS A 84 9.19 -8.31 9.02
C LYS A 84 10.48 -9.13 8.97
N TYR A 85 10.54 -10.24 9.71
CA TYR A 85 11.73 -11.08 9.92
C TYR A 85 12.58 -11.28 8.65
#